data_AF-A0A919Q8P2-F1
#
_entry.id   AF-A0A919Q8P2-F1
#
_cell.length_a   1.000
_cell.length_b   1.000
_cell.length_c   1.000
_cell.angle_alpha   90.00
_cell.angle_beta   90.00
_cell.angle_gamma   90.00
#
_symmetry.space_group_name_H-M   'P 1'
#
loop_
_entity.id
_entity.type
_entity.pdbx_description
1 polymer ?
#
loop_
_entity_poly.entity_id
_entity_poly.type
_entity_poly.pdbx_seq_one_letter_code
_entity_poly.pdbx_strand_id
1 'polypeptide(L)'
;MGRARRVIAGSILVAGTAGSWWLAGQARTPQALAAQAEPPAPSVITVPVRWERTGPVIPVSALQPTGDRARIHTNRGPIQIDVVKEAEGWLSISAPPGSIRPGDQVRVWPR
;
A
#
# COMPACT_ATOMS: atom_id res chain seq x y z
N MET A 1 4.49 57.99 53.09
CA MET A 1 3.45 57.36 52.25
C MET A 1 3.65 57.88 50.83
N GLY A 2 3.83 57.14 49.76
CA GLY A 2 3.83 55.71 49.48
C GLY A 2 3.69 55.55 47.96
N ARG A 3 4.77 55.07 47.31
CA ARG A 3 4.82 54.36 46.00
C ARG A 3 4.77 55.13 44.67
N ALA A 4 5.89 54.97 43.98
CA ALA A 4 6.14 55.02 42.54
C ALA A 4 5.28 54.03 41.70
N ARG A 5 5.30 54.22 40.37
CA ARG A 5 5.28 53.25 39.23
C ARG A 5 4.44 53.84 38.07
N ARG A 6 4.69 53.67 36.76
CA ARG A 6 5.68 52.99 35.88
C ARG A 6 5.31 53.45 34.45
N VAL A 7 6.20 54.12 33.72
CA VAL A 7 6.93 53.66 32.52
C VAL A 7 6.37 52.42 31.76
N ILE A 8 6.43 52.54 30.42
CA ILE A 8 6.55 51.50 29.37
C ILE A 8 5.23 51.05 28.71
N ALA A 9 4.77 51.83 27.73
CA ALA A 9 3.88 51.38 26.65
C ALA A 9 4.69 50.99 25.40
N GLY A 10 5.64 50.08 25.57
CA GLY A 10 6.11 49.16 24.52
C GLY A 10 5.65 47.77 24.98
N SER A 11 5.02 46.91 24.20
CA SER A 11 5.74 45.99 23.31
C SER A 11 4.77 45.02 22.59
N ILE A 12 3.46 45.29 22.58
CA ILE A 12 2.47 44.24 22.26
C ILE A 12 2.28 44.02 20.75
N LEU A 13 2.58 45.00 19.90
CA LEU A 13 2.25 44.88 18.47
C LEU A 13 3.23 44.05 17.61
N VAL A 14 4.43 43.72 18.10
CA VAL A 14 5.45 43.00 17.30
C VAL A 14 5.38 41.48 17.46
N ALA A 15 4.70 40.98 18.51
CA ALA A 15 4.58 39.54 18.75
C ALA A 15 3.63 38.82 17.76
N GLY A 16 2.65 39.55 17.19
CA GLY A 16 1.64 38.97 16.30
C GLY A 16 2.18 38.52 14.95
N THR A 17 3.10 39.29 14.34
CA THR A 17 3.65 39.01 13.02
C THR A 17 4.81 38.02 13.05
N ALA A 18 5.61 37.96 14.12
CA ALA A 18 6.73 37.01 14.22
C ALA A 18 6.27 35.56 14.42
N GLY A 19 5.16 35.33 15.12
CA GLY A 19 4.61 33.99 15.34
C GLY A 19 4.10 33.30 14.07
N SER A 20 3.66 34.08 13.08
CA SER A 20 3.15 33.56 11.81
C SER A 20 4.24 32.89 10.97
N TRP A 21 5.46 33.43 10.99
CA TRP A 21 6.61 32.86 10.25
C TRP A 21 7.13 31.57 10.90
N TRP A 22 7.06 31.48 12.23
CA TRP A 22 7.49 30.28 12.96
C TRP A 22 6.54 29.08 12.70
N LEU A 23 5.23 29.33 12.66
CA LEU A 23 4.24 28.32 12.29
C LEU A 23 4.32 27.93 10.80
N ALA A 24 4.58 28.89 9.92
CA ALA A 24 4.79 28.61 8.49
C ALA A 24 6.06 27.77 8.22
N GLY A 25 7.08 27.87 9.08
CA GLY A 25 8.30 27.06 9.02
C GLY A 25 8.09 25.60 9.39
N GLN A 26 7.19 25.30 10.33
CA GLN A 26 6.91 23.90 10.73
C GLN A 26 6.20 23.09 9.65
N ALA A 27 5.39 23.73 8.81
CA ALA A 27 4.66 23.08 7.71
C ALA A 27 5.56 22.55 6.57
N ARG A 28 6.83 22.94 6.51
CA ARG A 28 7.77 22.55 5.44
C ARG A 28 8.89 21.62 5.88
N THR A 29 8.75 20.95 7.03
CA THR A 29 9.74 19.93 7.38
C THR A 29 9.58 18.72 6.46
N PRO A 30 10.66 18.21 5.82
CA PRO A 30 10.60 16.99 5.01
C PRO A 30 9.96 15.81 5.76
N GLN A 31 10.10 15.79 7.08
CA GLN A 31 9.53 14.81 7.99
C GLN A 31 8.00 14.92 8.08
N ALA A 32 7.43 16.13 8.14
CA ALA A 32 5.99 16.33 8.12
C ALA A 32 5.37 15.98 6.75
N LEU A 33 6.11 16.20 5.66
CA LEU A 33 5.71 15.76 4.33
C LEU A 33 5.80 14.24 4.18
N ALA A 34 6.84 13.59 4.74
CA ALA A 34 6.99 12.14 4.74
C ALA A 34 5.94 11.44 5.63
N ALA A 35 5.54 12.06 6.75
CA ALA A 35 4.48 11.54 7.61
C ALA A 35 3.08 11.67 6.98
N GLN A 36 2.90 12.61 6.06
CA GLN A 36 1.68 12.79 5.27
C GLN A 36 1.71 12.03 3.94
N ALA A 37 2.87 11.53 3.53
CA ALA A 37 3.00 10.73 2.34
C ALA A 37 2.32 9.37 2.59
N GLU A 38 1.19 9.17 1.94
CA GLU A 38 0.58 7.85 1.86
C GLU A 38 1.63 6.88 1.30
N PRO A 39 1.86 5.72 1.97
CA PRO A 39 2.83 4.77 1.48
C PRO A 39 2.50 4.44 0.01
N PRO A 40 3.52 4.35 -0.87
CA PRO A 40 3.28 4.03 -2.26
C PRO A 40 2.46 2.74 -2.30
N ALA A 41 1.38 2.75 -3.10
CA ALA A 41 0.56 1.56 -3.26
C ALA A 41 1.49 0.39 -3.60
N PRO A 42 1.38 -0.76 -2.89
CA PRO A 42 2.26 -1.88 -3.15
C PRO A 42 2.20 -2.20 -4.63
N SER A 43 3.36 -2.31 -5.28
CA SER A 43 3.46 -2.64 -6.71
C SER A 43 2.90 -4.04 -6.92
N VAL A 44 1.60 -4.12 -7.20
CA VAL A 44 0.93 -5.35 -7.58
C VAL A 44 1.25 -5.59 -9.05
N ILE A 45 2.22 -6.45 -9.31
CA ILE A 45 2.49 -6.94 -10.67
C ILE A 45 1.38 -7.93 -11.00
N THR A 46 0.75 -7.78 -12.16
CA THR A 46 -0.22 -8.75 -12.67
C THR A 46 0.37 -9.56 -13.81
N VAL A 47 0.15 -10.87 -13.78
CA VAL A 47 0.64 -11.82 -14.79
C VAL A 47 -0.57 -12.55 -15.38
N PRO A 48 -0.66 -12.69 -16.72
CA PRO A 48 -1.74 -13.46 -17.33
C PRO A 48 -1.68 -14.93 -16.91
N VAL A 49 -2.85 -15.50 -16.62
CA VAL A 49 -2.99 -16.94 -16.40
C VAL A 49 -2.71 -17.66 -17.71
N ARG A 50 -1.78 -18.61 -17.69
CA ARG A 50 -1.45 -19.46 -18.84
C ARG A 50 -2.39 -20.65 -18.86
N TRP A 51 -2.61 -21.22 -20.05
CA TRP A 51 -3.46 -22.38 -20.24
C TRP A 51 -2.66 -23.50 -20.88
N GLU A 52 -2.59 -24.63 -20.19
CA GLU A 52 -2.01 -25.87 -20.69
C GLU A 52 -3.10 -26.91 -20.92
N ARG A 53 -2.71 -28.05 -21.52
CA ARG A 53 -3.63 -29.16 -21.83
C ARG A 53 -4.36 -29.69 -20.58
N THR A 54 -3.73 -29.59 -19.40
CA THR A 54 -4.24 -30.08 -18.12
C THR A 54 -5.02 -29.03 -17.32
N GLY A 55 -5.01 -27.75 -17.74
CA GLY A 55 -5.73 -26.69 -17.04
C GLY A 55 -4.96 -25.36 -16.93
N PRO A 56 -5.41 -24.45 -16.06
CA PRO A 56 -4.77 -23.17 -15.82
C PRO A 56 -3.44 -23.32 -15.07
N VAL A 57 -2.48 -22.48 -15.45
CA VAL A 57 -1.13 -22.45 -14.90
C VAL A 57 -0.76 -21.02 -14.50
N ILE A 58 -0.22 -20.87 -13.29
CA ILE A 58 0.12 -19.58 -12.68
C ILE A 58 1.56 -19.60 -12.15
N PRO A 59 2.25 -18.45 -12.03
CA PRO A 59 3.56 -18.44 -11.39
C PRO A 59 3.43 -18.73 -9.89
N VAL A 60 4.44 -19.37 -9.30
CA VAL A 60 4.50 -19.69 -7.85
C VAL A 60 4.34 -18.44 -6.98
N SER A 61 4.81 -17.28 -7.47
CA SER A 61 4.71 -15.98 -6.78
C SER A 61 3.29 -15.40 -6.74
N ALA A 62 2.32 -15.98 -7.47
CA ALA A 62 0.92 -15.64 -7.36
C ALA A 62 0.23 -16.29 -6.14
N LEU A 63 0.85 -17.34 -5.58
CA LEU A 63 0.28 -18.08 -4.47
C LEU A 63 0.41 -17.27 -3.18
N GLN A 64 -0.72 -17.02 -2.52
CA GLN A 64 -0.74 -16.56 -1.13
C GLN A 64 -0.95 -17.74 -0.19
N PRO A 65 -0.02 -18.00 0.74
CA PRO A 65 -0.26 -18.94 1.82
C PRO A 65 -1.36 -18.37 2.71
N THR A 66 -2.55 -18.97 2.67
CA THR A 66 -3.70 -18.55 3.49
C THR A 66 -4.10 -19.71 4.40
N GLY A 67 -3.34 -19.91 5.47
CA GLY A 67 -3.52 -21.07 6.36
C GLY A 67 -3.39 -22.39 5.58
N ASP A 68 -4.38 -23.27 5.72
CA ASP A 68 -4.38 -24.61 5.11
C ASP A 68 -4.79 -24.63 3.62
N ARG A 69 -5.15 -23.50 3.02
CA ARG A 69 -5.61 -23.46 1.62
C ARG A 69 -4.79 -22.51 0.75
N ALA A 70 -4.55 -22.96 -0.48
CA ALA A 70 -3.96 -22.17 -1.54
C ALA A 70 -4.98 -21.14 -2.07
N ARG A 71 -4.56 -19.87 -2.13
CA ARG A 71 -5.38 -18.76 -2.64
C ARG A 71 -4.59 -17.92 -3.62
N ILE A 72 -5.29 -17.45 -4.64
CA ILE A 72 -4.78 -16.48 -5.62
C ILE A 72 -5.71 -15.28 -5.68
N HIS A 73 -5.18 -14.14 -6.11
CA HIS A 73 -5.98 -12.95 -6.39
C HIS A 73 -6.01 -12.67 -7.87
N THR A 74 -7.19 -12.74 -8.48
CA THR A 74 -7.40 -12.33 -9.87
C THR A 74 -7.89 -10.89 -9.95
N ASN A 75 -7.96 -10.34 -11.16
CA ASN A 75 -8.69 -9.09 -11.44
C ASN A 75 -10.18 -9.15 -11.06
N ARG A 76 -10.76 -10.35 -10.93
CA ARG A 76 -12.16 -10.56 -10.53
C ARG A 76 -12.34 -10.80 -9.02
N GLY A 77 -11.24 -10.95 -8.27
CA GLY A 77 -11.25 -11.19 -6.83
C GLY A 77 -10.44 -12.43 -6.41
N PRO A 78 -10.44 -12.75 -5.10
CA PRO A 78 -9.75 -13.91 -4.56
C PRO A 78 -10.43 -15.23 -4.96
N ILE A 79 -9.63 -16.23 -5.31
CA ILE A 79 -10.09 -17.58 -5.66
C ILE A 79 -9.33 -18.60 -4.83
N GLN A 80 -10.05 -19.53 -4.22
CA GLN A 80 -9.46 -20.73 -3.62
C GLN A 80 -9.17 -21.75 -4.71
N ILE A 81 -7.97 -22.30 -4.67
CA ILE A 81 -7.45 -23.23 -5.66
C ILE A 81 -6.84 -24.44 -4.96
N ASP A 82 -6.77 -25.55 -5.69
CA ASP A 82 -5.95 -26.68 -5.32
C ASP A 82 -4.71 -26.70 -6.21
N VAL A 83 -3.54 -26.90 -5.61
CA VAL A 83 -2.29 -27.05 -6.36
C VAL A 83 -2.21 -28.50 -6.84
N VAL A 84 -2.18 -28.69 -8.15
CA VAL A 84 -2.11 -30.03 -8.77
C VAL A 84 -0.65 -30.44 -8.93
N LYS A 85 0.20 -29.52 -9.42
CA LYS A 85 1.61 -29.78 -9.68
C LYS A 85 2.40 -28.48 -9.70
N GLU A 86 3.63 -28.52 -9.21
CA GLU A 86 4.63 -27.46 -9.38
C GLU A 86 5.73 -27.91 -10.35
N ALA A 87 6.11 -27.05 -11.29
CA ALA A 87 7.22 -27.26 -12.20
C ALA A 87 7.80 -25.91 -12.67
N GLU A 88 9.13 -25.76 -12.62
CA GLU A 88 9.85 -24.61 -13.20
C GLU A 88 9.34 -23.23 -12.75
N GLY A 89 8.91 -23.10 -11.49
CA GLY A 89 8.35 -21.85 -10.95
C GLY A 89 6.90 -21.56 -11.35
N TRP A 90 6.23 -22.54 -11.96
CA TRP A 90 4.82 -22.50 -12.33
C TRP A 90 4.02 -23.56 -11.56
N LEU A 91 2.77 -23.25 -11.25
CA LEU A 91 1.80 -24.11 -10.59
C LEU A 91 0.68 -24.43 -11.57
N SER A 92 0.50 -25.72 -11.87
CA SER A 92 -0.76 -26.24 -12.40
C SER A 92 -1.78 -26.26 -11.28
N ILE A 93 -2.94 -25.65 -11.51
CA ILE A 93 -3.96 -25.46 -10.47
C ILE A 93 -5.32 -25.97 -10.92
N SER A 94 -6.11 -26.42 -9.95
CA SER A 94 -7.53 -26.70 -10.11
C SER A 94 -8.33 -25.62 -9.37
N ALA A 95 -9.42 -25.17 -9.97
CA ALA A 95 -10.28 -24.14 -9.41
C ALA A 95 -11.75 -24.49 -9.67
N PRO A 96 -12.69 -23.96 -8.88
CA PRO A 96 -14.12 -24.18 -9.13
C PRO A 96 -14.51 -23.82 -10.58
N PRO A 97 -15.41 -24.57 -11.23
CA PRO A 97 -15.80 -24.30 -12.61
C PRO A 97 -16.23 -22.84 -12.85
N GLY A 98 -15.70 -22.21 -13.90
CA GLY A 98 -15.99 -20.81 -14.25
C GLY A 98 -15.31 -19.75 -13.38
N SER A 99 -14.59 -20.15 -12.33
CA SER A 99 -13.86 -19.23 -11.45
C SER A 99 -12.65 -18.61 -12.16
N ILE A 100 -11.96 -19.34 -13.03
CA ILE A 100 -10.83 -18.87 -13.84
C ILE A 100 -11.20 -18.97 -15.33
N ARG A 101 -10.86 -17.93 -16.10
CA ARG A 101 -11.13 -17.82 -17.52
C ARG A 101 -9.86 -17.50 -18.30
N PRO A 102 -9.76 -17.88 -19.58
CA PRO A 102 -8.73 -17.39 -20.47
C PRO A 102 -8.70 -15.85 -20.48
N GLY A 103 -7.50 -15.28 -20.32
CA GLY A 103 -7.29 -13.83 -20.25
C GLY A 103 -7.39 -13.23 -18.85
N ASP A 104 -7.75 -14.01 -17.82
CA ASP A 104 -7.62 -13.54 -16.44
C ASP A 104 -6.16 -13.23 -16.11
N GLN A 105 -5.98 -12.28 -15.19
CA GLN A 105 -4.68 -11.94 -14.65
C GLN A 105 -4.65 -12.26 -13.17
N VAL A 106 -3.53 -12.80 -12.70
CA VAL A 106 -3.25 -13.05 -11.29
C VAL A 106 -2.25 -12.05 -10.75
N ARG A 107 -2.49 -11.58 -9.53
CA ARG A 107 -1.56 -10.74 -8.78
C ARG A 107 -0.39 -11.60 -8.32
N VAL A 108 0.82 -11.15 -8.59
CA VAL A 108 2.05 -11.74 -8.04
C VAL A 108 2.65 -10.80 -7.00
N TRP A 109 3.20 -11.40 -5.96
CA TRP A 109 3.85 -10.67 -4.88
C TRP A 109 5.37 -10.77 -5.06
N PRO A 110 6.10 -9.65 -5.01
CA PRO A 110 7.55 -9.71 -4.91
C PRO A 110 7.92 -10.48 -3.63
N ARG A 111 8.83 -11.44 -3.75
CA ARG A 111 9.40 -12.17 -2.62
C ARG A 111 10.57 -11.40 -2.02
#